data_AF-A0A150SPH7-F1
#
_entry.id   AF-A0A150SPH7-F1
#
_cell.length_a   1.000
_cell.length_b   1.000
_cell.length_c   1.000
_cell.angle_alpha   90.00
_cell.angle_beta   90.00
_cell.angle_gamma   90.00
#
_symmetry.space_group_name_H-M   'P 1'
#
loop_
_entity.id
_entity.type
_entity.pdbx_description
1 polymer ?
#
loop_
_entity_poly.entity_id
_entity_poly.type
_entity_poly.pdbx_seq_one_letter_code
_entity_poly.pdbx_strand_id
1 'polypeptide(L)'
;MKKPSKELEQWISAAAEVADSASPVVNQPLHVLFGEAVDVARFFDRYWKPEADDRGKIVRPGLESAVGKAGKGKQKPAGAVGRIHAKTGDEILSLQRATQEAHTRYLLTINPKGEDPAARGRFLLNELTAVLEWYFDDGVEDEKDAQLARVDAAHADDPQTADALASALDDYAHLAEPHRDELHGLGGFESGHIDEAHAIAAALRDKPASIAALAGPARSAIDLRNRLAGMLLDRMNA
;
A
#
# COMPACT_ATOMS: atom_id res chain seq x y z
N MET A 1 12.71 14.86 14.78
CA MET A 1 12.59 14.33 13.40
C MET A 1 13.26 15.29 12.42
N LYS A 2 13.86 14.76 11.34
CA LYS A 2 14.45 15.57 10.27
C LYS A 2 13.34 16.33 9.53
N LYS A 3 13.62 17.54 9.04
CA LYS A 3 12.66 18.34 8.26
C LYS A 3 12.16 17.54 7.03
N PRO A 4 10.87 17.58 6.68
CA PRO A 4 10.36 16.96 5.43
C PRO A 4 11.14 17.42 4.21
N SER A 5 11.34 16.49 3.27
CA SER A 5 11.87 16.84 1.96
C SER A 5 10.91 17.79 1.25
N LYS A 6 11.42 18.53 0.26
CA LYS A 6 10.57 19.42 -0.56
C LYS A 6 9.48 18.64 -1.32
N GLU A 7 9.80 17.42 -1.75
CA GLU A 7 8.84 16.52 -2.40
C GLU A 7 7.72 16.14 -1.43
N LEU A 8 8.06 15.74 -0.19
CA LEU A 8 7.06 15.44 0.83
C LEU A 8 6.23 16.68 1.22
N GLU A 9 6.84 17.86 1.35
CA GLU A 9 6.10 19.11 1.63
C GLU A 9 5.06 19.41 0.53
N GLN A 10 5.45 19.27 -0.75
CA GLN A 10 4.54 19.44 -1.89
C GLN A 10 3.34 18.48 -1.81
N TRP A 11 3.60 17.20 -1.57
CA TRP A 11 2.55 16.18 -1.58
C TRP A 11 1.70 16.19 -0.30
N ILE A 12 2.21 16.66 0.83
CA ILE A 12 1.40 16.96 2.02
C ILE A 12 0.33 18.01 1.69
N SER A 13 0.71 19.10 1.01
CA SER A 13 -0.25 20.13 0.61
C SER A 13 -1.31 19.58 -0.34
N ALA A 14 -0.91 18.75 -1.31
CA ALA A 14 -1.86 18.11 -2.22
C ALA A 14 -2.78 17.10 -1.52
N ALA A 15 -2.26 16.29 -0.61
CA ALA A 15 -3.02 15.31 0.17
C ALA A 15 -4.01 15.95 1.17
N ALA A 16 -3.79 17.21 1.54
CA ALA A 16 -4.74 17.98 2.35
C ALA A 16 -5.98 18.40 1.55
N GLU A 17 -5.88 18.50 0.23
CA GLU A 17 -7.00 18.86 -0.66
C GLU A 17 -7.83 17.64 -1.12
N VAL A 18 -7.33 16.42 -0.89
CA VAL A 18 -8.06 15.18 -1.20
C VAL A 18 -9.10 14.92 -0.10
N ALA A 19 -10.38 14.84 -0.47
CA ALA A 19 -11.45 14.50 0.46
C ALA A 19 -11.25 13.07 1.03
N ASP A 20 -11.52 12.88 2.32
CA ASP A 20 -11.31 11.58 3.01
C ASP A 20 -12.02 10.39 2.35
N SER A 21 -13.14 10.62 1.65
CA SER A 21 -13.90 9.58 0.94
C SER A 21 -13.40 9.29 -0.49
N ALA A 22 -12.33 9.95 -0.95
CA ALA A 22 -11.88 9.89 -2.34
C ALA A 22 -10.54 9.14 -2.54
N SER A 23 -9.84 8.76 -1.47
CA SER A 23 -8.56 8.05 -1.60
C SER A 23 -8.80 6.55 -1.78
N PRO A 24 -8.22 5.90 -2.80
CA PRO A 24 -8.28 4.45 -2.94
C PRO A 24 -7.69 3.76 -1.71
N VAL A 25 -8.30 2.64 -1.33
CA VAL A 25 -7.67 1.73 -0.38
C VAL A 25 -6.55 1.01 -1.12
N VAL A 26 -5.32 1.12 -0.59
CA VAL A 26 -4.17 0.38 -1.11
C VAL A 26 -4.17 -0.99 -0.43
N ASN A 27 -4.59 -2.01 -1.18
CA ASN A 27 -4.66 -3.40 -0.69
C ASN A 27 -3.37 -4.20 -0.94
N GLN A 28 -2.38 -3.62 -1.63
CA GLN A 28 -1.11 -4.28 -1.95
C GLN A 28 0.02 -3.87 -0.99
N PRO A 29 1.04 -4.73 -0.75
CA PRO A 29 2.20 -4.39 0.05
C PRO A 29 2.93 -3.15 -0.49
N LEU A 30 3.38 -2.26 0.40
CA LEU A 30 3.99 -0.98 0.00
C LEU A 30 5.25 -1.16 -0.87
N HIS A 31 6.02 -2.23 -0.65
CA HIS A 31 7.21 -2.49 -1.46
C HIS A 31 6.85 -2.90 -2.90
N VAL A 32 5.73 -3.62 -3.09
CA VAL A 32 5.17 -3.95 -4.41
C VAL A 32 4.70 -2.67 -5.09
N LEU A 33 3.87 -1.86 -4.41
CA LEU A 33 3.43 -0.56 -4.92
C LEU A 33 4.61 0.33 -5.34
N PHE A 34 5.69 0.36 -4.56
CA PHE A 34 6.89 1.14 -4.90
C PHE A 34 7.64 0.57 -6.11
N GLY A 35 7.73 -0.75 -6.24
CA GLY A 35 8.32 -1.40 -7.41
C GLY A 35 7.51 -1.10 -8.67
N GLU A 36 6.20 -1.32 -8.62
CA GLU A 36 5.29 -1.03 -9.72
C GLU A 36 5.33 0.46 -10.11
N ALA A 37 5.38 1.37 -9.15
CA ALA A 37 5.50 2.81 -9.41
C ALA A 37 6.73 3.13 -10.27
N VAL A 38 7.87 2.48 -10.01
CA VAL A 38 9.10 2.66 -10.81
C VAL A 38 8.91 2.13 -12.23
N ASP A 39 8.27 0.97 -12.38
CA ASP A 39 8.05 0.37 -13.70
C ASP A 39 7.03 1.16 -14.53
N VAL A 40 5.94 1.64 -13.93
CA VAL A 40 4.98 2.53 -14.58
C VAL A 40 5.67 3.85 -14.97
N ALA A 41 6.47 4.45 -14.09
CA ALA A 41 7.20 5.67 -14.41
C ALA A 41 8.18 5.48 -15.59
N ARG A 42 8.91 4.36 -15.62
CA ARG A 42 9.79 3.98 -16.74
C ARG A 42 8.99 3.78 -18.03
N PHE A 43 7.80 3.21 -17.95
CA PHE A 43 6.91 3.07 -19.09
C PHE A 43 6.53 4.45 -19.66
N PHE A 44 6.16 5.42 -18.82
CA PHE A 44 5.90 6.78 -19.25
C PHE A 44 7.11 7.42 -19.94
N ASP A 45 8.29 7.32 -19.34
CA ASP A 45 9.54 7.87 -19.91
C ASP A 45 9.86 7.26 -21.28
N ARG A 46 9.81 5.93 -21.39
CA ARG A 46 10.14 5.20 -22.61
C ARG A 46 9.15 5.40 -23.74
N TYR A 47 7.86 5.51 -23.42
CA TYR A 47 6.78 5.44 -24.41
C TYR A 47 6.04 6.76 -24.61
N TRP A 48 6.49 7.87 -24.00
CA TRP A 48 5.82 9.17 -24.15
C TRP A 48 5.72 9.63 -25.62
N LYS A 49 6.84 9.57 -26.34
CA LYS A 49 6.94 10.02 -27.73
C LYS A 49 6.64 8.90 -28.73
N PRO A 50 6.09 9.24 -29.91
CA PRO A 50 5.92 8.28 -30.99
C PRO A 50 7.28 7.81 -31.51
N GLU A 51 7.33 6.56 -31.93
CA GLU A 51 8.49 5.96 -32.59
C GLU A 51 8.23 5.91 -34.09
N ALA A 52 9.18 6.38 -34.89
CA ALA A 52 9.14 6.38 -36.34
C ALA A 52 10.26 5.52 -36.92
N ASP A 53 10.00 4.90 -38.08
CA ASP A 53 11.02 4.19 -38.85
C ASP A 53 11.99 5.17 -39.55
N ASP A 54 13.01 4.63 -40.22
CA ASP A 54 14.01 5.39 -40.98
C ASP A 54 13.42 6.25 -42.11
N ARG A 55 12.15 6.03 -42.46
CA ARG A 55 11.40 6.77 -43.50
C ARG A 55 10.46 7.81 -42.89
N GLY A 56 10.49 8.00 -41.57
CA GLY A 56 9.65 8.95 -40.84
C GLY A 56 8.20 8.50 -40.67
N LYS A 57 7.87 7.24 -40.98
CA LYS A 57 6.54 6.68 -40.73
C LYS A 57 6.45 6.23 -39.27
N ILE A 58 5.44 6.70 -38.56
CA ILE A 58 5.18 6.28 -37.17
C ILE A 58 4.90 4.77 -37.15
N VAL A 59 5.73 4.02 -36.44
CA VAL A 59 5.59 2.57 -36.21
C VAL A 59 4.96 2.26 -34.86
N ARG A 60 5.08 3.18 -33.89
CA ARG A 60 4.38 3.11 -32.60
C ARG A 60 3.86 4.49 -32.19
N PRO A 61 2.55 4.65 -31.92
CA PRO A 61 2.04 5.88 -31.34
C PRO A 61 2.60 6.07 -29.92
N GLY A 62 2.98 7.30 -29.56
CA GLY A 62 3.41 7.63 -28.20
C GLY A 62 2.23 7.89 -27.28
N LEU A 63 2.43 7.81 -25.97
CA LEU A 63 1.39 8.10 -24.97
C LEU A 63 0.81 9.52 -25.11
N GLU A 64 1.55 10.47 -25.71
CA GLU A 64 1.03 11.80 -26.01
C GLU A 64 -0.21 11.80 -26.91
N SER A 65 -0.46 10.72 -27.69
CA SER A 65 -1.69 10.61 -28.49
C SER A 65 -2.94 10.32 -27.65
N ALA A 66 -2.79 9.77 -26.44
CA ALA A 66 -3.90 9.50 -25.52
C ALA A 66 -4.31 10.75 -24.71
N VAL A 67 -3.51 11.81 -24.74
CA VAL A 67 -3.88 13.13 -24.20
C VAL A 67 -4.86 13.79 -25.16
N GLY A 68 -6.16 13.56 -24.99
CA GLY A 68 -7.19 14.20 -25.81
C GLY A 68 -6.96 15.72 -25.94
N LYS A 69 -7.20 16.29 -27.13
CA LYS A 69 -7.03 17.73 -27.38
C LYS A 69 -7.91 18.53 -26.40
N ALA A 70 -7.30 19.11 -25.36
CA ALA A 70 -8.01 19.98 -24.45
C ALA A 70 -8.56 21.19 -25.23
N GLY A 71 -9.88 21.28 -25.37
CA GLY A 71 -10.53 22.45 -25.96
C GLY A 71 -10.08 23.71 -25.22
N LYS A 72 -9.64 24.72 -25.98
CA LYS A 72 -9.30 26.05 -25.45
C LYS A 72 -10.44 26.55 -24.56
N GLY A 73 -10.16 26.80 -23.27
CA GLY A 73 -11.03 27.60 -22.41
C GLY A 73 -11.72 26.92 -21.21
N LYS A 74 -11.39 25.68 -20.84
CA LYS A 74 -11.87 25.12 -19.56
C LYS A 74 -10.78 25.19 -18.49
N GLN A 75 -11.09 25.85 -17.37
CA GLN A 75 -10.26 25.95 -16.18
C GLN A 75 -9.63 24.60 -15.82
N LYS A 76 -8.33 24.60 -15.51
CA LYS A 76 -7.68 23.47 -14.84
C LYS A 76 -8.37 23.27 -13.48
N PRO A 77 -9.04 22.13 -13.23
CA PRO A 77 -9.42 21.82 -11.86
C PRO A 77 -8.12 21.55 -11.08
N ALA A 78 -8.02 22.13 -9.88
CA ALA A 78 -7.02 21.73 -8.92
C ALA A 78 -7.21 20.23 -8.62
N GLY A 79 -6.12 19.45 -8.60
CA GLY A 79 -6.20 18.01 -8.30
C GLY A 79 -6.65 17.09 -9.45
N ALA A 80 -6.39 17.44 -10.72
CA ALA A 80 -6.70 16.56 -11.86
C ALA A 80 -5.77 15.32 -11.92
N VAL A 81 -5.99 14.37 -11.01
CA VAL A 81 -5.32 13.06 -10.95
C VAL A 81 -5.61 12.22 -12.22
N GLY A 82 -6.69 12.49 -12.95
CA GLY A 82 -7.16 11.68 -14.09
C GLY A 82 -6.70 12.09 -15.50
N ARG A 83 -5.55 12.77 -15.68
CA ARG A 83 -4.97 12.92 -17.04
C ARG A 83 -3.46 12.71 -17.05
N ILE A 84 -3.01 11.82 -17.94
CA ILE A 84 -1.59 11.67 -18.26
C ILE A 84 -1.02 12.89 -19.00
N HIS A 85 0.25 13.19 -18.76
CA HIS A 85 1.03 14.22 -19.45
C HIS A 85 2.52 13.86 -19.43
N ALA A 86 3.36 14.67 -20.09
CA ALA A 86 4.79 14.41 -20.29
C ALA A 86 5.62 14.29 -19.00
N LYS A 87 5.03 14.60 -17.84
CA LYS A 87 5.68 14.55 -16.52
C LYS A 87 5.00 13.55 -15.58
N THR A 88 4.06 12.75 -16.08
CA THR A 88 3.35 11.77 -15.25
C THR A 88 4.34 10.78 -14.62
N GLY A 89 5.35 10.30 -15.36
CA GLY A 89 6.40 9.45 -14.79
C GLY A 89 7.18 10.12 -13.66
N ASP A 90 7.58 11.39 -13.83
CA ASP A 90 8.27 12.17 -12.79
C ASP A 90 7.40 12.35 -11.54
N GLU A 91 6.11 12.59 -11.72
CA GLU A 91 5.16 12.73 -10.62
C GLU A 91 4.95 11.43 -9.86
N ILE A 92 4.87 10.29 -10.57
CA ILE A 92 4.79 8.96 -9.95
C ILE A 92 6.04 8.70 -9.09
N LEU A 93 7.25 8.96 -9.61
CA LEU A 93 8.48 8.81 -8.83
C LEU A 93 8.55 9.76 -7.64
N SER A 94 8.07 10.99 -7.79
CA SER A 94 8.01 11.97 -6.71
C SER A 94 7.04 11.53 -5.60
N LEU A 95 5.85 11.04 -5.97
CA LEU A 95 4.87 10.47 -5.05
C LEU A 95 5.42 9.22 -4.34
N GLN A 96 6.08 8.32 -5.08
CA GLN A 96 6.72 7.13 -4.52
C GLN A 96 7.70 7.48 -3.40
N ARG A 97 8.60 8.44 -3.64
CA ARG A 97 9.56 8.91 -2.62
C ARG A 97 8.89 9.55 -1.42
N ALA A 98 7.86 10.37 -1.65
CA ALA A 98 7.10 11.01 -0.57
C ALA A 98 6.35 9.97 0.29
N THR A 99 5.74 8.96 -0.32
CA THR A 99 5.07 7.86 0.38
C THR A 99 6.07 7.01 1.18
N GLN A 100 7.24 6.72 0.60
CA GLN A 100 8.31 6.01 1.31
C GLN A 100 8.85 6.82 2.51
N GLU A 101 9.01 8.14 2.36
CA GLU A 101 9.41 9.02 3.45
C GLU A 101 8.33 9.07 4.54
N ALA A 102 7.05 9.19 4.18
CA ALA A 102 5.94 9.17 5.12
C ALA A 102 5.84 7.83 5.88
N HIS A 103 6.03 6.70 5.19
CA HIS A 103 6.11 5.38 5.80
C HIS A 103 7.28 5.30 6.80
N THR A 104 8.48 5.76 6.41
CA THR A 104 9.65 5.81 7.29
C THR A 104 9.38 6.68 8.53
N ARG A 105 8.71 7.82 8.36
CA ARG A 105 8.33 8.71 9.47
C ARG A 105 7.34 8.05 10.42
N TYR A 106 6.37 7.30 9.91
CA TYR A 106 5.48 6.47 10.71
C TYR A 106 6.26 5.40 11.48
N LEU A 107 7.18 4.68 10.83
CA LEU A 107 8.04 3.70 11.50
C LEU A 107 8.89 4.33 12.62
N LEU A 108 9.27 5.60 12.48
CA LEU A 108 10.01 6.33 13.51
C LEU A 108 9.13 6.89 14.64
N THR A 109 7.80 6.98 14.46
CA THR A 109 6.87 7.39 15.52
C THR A 109 6.41 6.20 16.37
N ILE A 110 6.51 4.98 15.85
CA ILE A 110 6.38 3.75 16.63
C ILE A 110 7.75 3.41 17.24
N ASN A 111 7.93 3.72 18.53
CA ASN A 111 9.18 3.43 19.24
C ASN A 111 9.25 1.90 19.52
N PRO A 112 10.29 1.16 19.12
CA PRO A 112 10.36 -0.31 19.27
C PRO A 112 10.66 -0.79 20.70
N LYS A 113 10.37 0.04 21.72
CA LYS A 113 10.53 -0.32 23.13
C LYS A 113 9.26 0.02 23.89
N GLY A 114 8.31 -0.92 23.87
CA GLY A 114 6.98 -0.79 24.46
C GLY A 114 5.90 -0.72 23.38
N GLU A 115 5.72 -1.81 22.64
CA GLU A 115 4.82 -1.87 21.47
C GLU A 115 3.35 -1.64 21.83
N ASP A 116 2.67 -0.89 20.96
CA ASP A 116 1.22 -0.95 20.81
C ASP A 116 0.87 -2.28 20.10
N PRO A 117 0.29 -3.27 20.80
CA PRO A 117 0.00 -4.57 20.22
C PRO A 117 -0.93 -4.47 19.00
N ALA A 118 -1.76 -3.43 18.91
CA ALA A 118 -2.63 -3.24 17.77
C ALA A 118 -1.85 -2.84 16.51
N ALA A 119 -0.82 -2.01 16.65
CA ALA A 119 0.04 -1.61 15.54
C ALA A 119 0.91 -2.79 15.05
N ARG A 120 1.51 -3.53 15.98
CA ARG A 120 2.31 -4.73 15.63
C ARG A 120 1.43 -5.83 15.04
N GLY A 121 0.23 -6.02 15.60
CA GLY A 121 -0.76 -6.97 15.10
C GLY A 121 -1.19 -6.68 13.67
N ARG A 122 -1.48 -5.42 13.32
CA ARG A 122 -1.81 -5.06 11.92
C ARG A 122 -0.67 -5.31 10.95
N PHE A 123 0.57 -5.09 11.39
CA PHE A 123 1.74 -5.44 10.58
C PHE A 123 1.77 -6.96 10.33
N LEU A 124 1.70 -7.77 11.40
CA LEU A 124 1.78 -9.23 11.30
C LEU A 124 0.64 -9.81 10.46
N LEU A 125 -0.58 -9.30 10.61
CA LEU A 125 -1.73 -9.73 9.82
C LEU A 125 -1.50 -9.48 8.33
N ASN A 126 -1.03 -8.29 7.95
CA ASN A 126 -0.74 -7.97 6.56
C ASN A 126 0.36 -8.89 5.97
N GLU A 127 1.41 -9.17 6.73
CA GLU A 127 2.48 -10.06 6.28
C GLU A 127 1.99 -11.51 6.13
N LEU A 128 1.18 -12.00 7.07
CA LEU A 128 0.58 -13.34 7.04
C LEU A 128 -0.36 -13.50 5.85
N THR A 129 -1.29 -12.56 5.65
CA THR A 129 -2.22 -12.61 4.51
C THR A 129 -1.46 -12.56 3.19
N ALA A 130 -0.50 -11.63 3.04
CA ALA A 130 0.26 -11.52 1.80
C ALA A 130 1.09 -12.77 1.46
N VAL A 131 1.74 -13.39 2.46
CA VAL A 131 2.54 -14.60 2.21
C VAL A 131 1.66 -15.82 1.93
N LEU A 132 0.49 -15.91 2.59
CA LEU A 132 -0.49 -16.97 2.35
C LEU A 132 -1.15 -16.83 0.98
N GLU A 133 -1.58 -15.62 0.59
CA GLU A 133 -2.08 -15.34 -0.76
C GLU A 133 -1.06 -15.77 -1.81
N TRP A 134 0.20 -15.34 -1.67
CA TRP A 134 1.23 -15.71 -2.63
C TRP A 134 1.53 -17.20 -2.70
N TYR A 135 1.51 -17.90 -1.55
CA TYR A 135 1.86 -19.31 -1.48
C TYR A 135 0.69 -20.23 -1.85
N PHE A 136 -0.55 -19.81 -1.61
CA PHE A 136 -1.75 -20.61 -1.88
C PHE A 136 -2.30 -20.35 -3.28
N ASP A 137 -2.36 -19.09 -3.73
CA ASP A 137 -2.79 -18.74 -5.10
C ASP A 137 -1.61 -18.88 -6.08
N ASP A 138 -1.25 -20.14 -6.39
CA ASP A 138 -0.19 -20.49 -7.32
C ASP A 138 -0.66 -20.55 -8.79
N GLY A 139 -1.90 -20.13 -9.05
CA GLY A 139 -2.57 -20.19 -10.35
C GLY A 139 -3.35 -21.49 -10.61
N VAL A 140 -3.46 -22.39 -9.62
CA VAL A 140 -4.32 -23.58 -9.66
C VAL A 140 -5.32 -23.50 -8.51
N GLU A 141 -6.63 -23.42 -8.82
CA GLU A 141 -7.66 -23.48 -7.76
C GLU A 141 -7.66 -24.85 -7.06
N ASP A 142 -7.16 -24.90 -5.83
CA ASP A 142 -7.13 -26.10 -5.00
C ASP A 142 -7.71 -25.88 -3.57
N GLU A 143 -7.54 -26.89 -2.71
CA GLU A 143 -8.09 -26.86 -1.35
C GLU A 143 -7.43 -25.78 -0.48
N LYS A 144 -6.20 -25.36 -0.74
CA LYS A 144 -5.51 -24.29 -0.04
C LYS A 144 -6.14 -22.94 -0.36
N ASP A 145 -6.41 -22.64 -1.63
CA ASP A 145 -7.18 -21.44 -2.03
C ASP A 145 -8.53 -21.40 -1.32
N ALA A 146 -9.22 -22.54 -1.30
CA ALA A 146 -10.51 -22.65 -0.64
C ALA A 146 -10.43 -22.45 0.88
N GLN A 147 -9.29 -22.77 1.51
CA GLN A 147 -9.06 -22.54 2.95
C GLN A 147 -8.75 -21.07 3.24
N LEU A 148 -7.89 -20.44 2.44
CA LEU A 148 -7.61 -19.00 2.57
C LEU A 148 -8.88 -18.17 2.33
N ALA A 149 -9.62 -18.46 1.25
CA ALA A 149 -10.87 -17.77 0.95
C ALA A 149 -11.92 -17.91 2.07
N ARG A 150 -11.91 -19.03 2.81
CA ARG A 150 -12.78 -19.23 3.99
C ARG A 150 -12.37 -18.33 5.15
N VAL A 151 -11.07 -18.19 5.42
CA VAL A 151 -10.55 -17.30 6.46
C VAL A 151 -10.79 -15.83 6.08
N ASP A 152 -10.52 -15.44 4.83
CA ASP A 152 -10.80 -14.10 4.32
C ASP A 152 -12.28 -13.74 4.47
N ALA A 153 -13.18 -14.64 4.07
CA ALA A 153 -14.61 -14.44 4.20
C ALA A 153 -15.09 -14.33 5.65
N ALA A 154 -14.44 -15.03 6.59
CA ALA A 154 -14.76 -14.94 8.00
C ALA A 154 -14.44 -13.55 8.60
N HIS A 155 -13.43 -12.86 8.06
CA HIS A 155 -12.96 -11.56 8.56
C HIS A 155 -13.33 -10.35 7.68
N ALA A 156 -14.04 -10.55 6.56
CA ALA A 156 -14.35 -9.50 5.59
C ALA A 156 -15.12 -8.31 6.19
N ASP A 157 -16.03 -8.59 7.14
CA ASP A 157 -16.91 -7.59 7.78
C ASP A 157 -16.51 -7.28 9.23
N ASP A 158 -15.31 -7.69 9.65
CA ASP A 158 -14.89 -7.55 11.03
C ASP A 158 -14.79 -6.07 11.46
N PRO A 159 -15.32 -5.73 12.65
CA PRO A 159 -15.24 -4.37 13.15
C PRO A 159 -13.78 -4.06 13.50
N GLN A 160 -13.35 -2.81 13.29
CA GLN A 160 -11.98 -2.35 13.58
C GLN A 160 -11.68 -2.26 15.08
N THR A 161 -11.61 -3.41 15.75
CA THR A 161 -11.47 -3.59 17.20
C THR A 161 -10.28 -4.48 17.52
N ALA A 162 -9.78 -4.41 18.76
CA ALA A 162 -8.67 -5.24 19.22
C ALA A 162 -9.01 -6.74 19.23
N ASP A 163 -10.26 -7.08 19.54
CA ASP A 163 -10.75 -8.46 19.60
C ASP A 163 -10.86 -9.08 18.20
N ALA A 164 -11.42 -8.34 17.23
CA ALA A 164 -11.44 -8.77 15.84
C ALA A 164 -10.03 -8.93 15.25
N LEU A 165 -9.13 -7.99 15.53
CA LEU A 165 -7.73 -8.09 15.13
C LEU A 165 -7.03 -9.31 15.76
N ALA A 166 -7.31 -9.61 17.03
CA ALA A 166 -6.75 -10.77 17.69
C ALA A 166 -7.25 -12.08 17.08
N SER A 167 -8.55 -12.16 16.76
CA SER A 167 -9.14 -13.34 16.10
C SER A 167 -8.56 -13.55 14.70
N ALA A 168 -8.47 -12.50 13.88
CA ALA A 168 -7.82 -12.59 12.58
C ALA A 168 -6.36 -13.06 12.70
N LEU A 169 -5.56 -12.46 13.59
CA LEU A 169 -4.17 -12.88 13.79
C LEU A 169 -4.03 -14.37 14.12
N ASP A 170 -4.89 -14.88 14.99
CA ASP A 170 -4.91 -16.28 15.40
C ASP A 170 -5.27 -17.20 14.22
N ASP A 171 -6.32 -16.85 13.47
CA ASP A 171 -6.84 -17.67 12.37
C ASP A 171 -5.88 -17.73 11.17
N TYR A 172 -5.28 -16.61 10.76
CA TYR A 172 -4.26 -16.61 9.70
C TYR A 172 -2.94 -17.25 10.16
N ALA A 173 -2.53 -17.03 11.42
CA ALA A 173 -1.34 -17.70 11.95
C ALA A 173 -1.53 -19.22 12.00
N HIS A 174 -2.71 -19.69 12.42
CA HIS A 174 -3.04 -21.11 12.44
C HIS A 174 -3.09 -21.71 11.03
N LEU A 175 -3.59 -20.97 10.05
CA LEU A 175 -3.53 -21.39 8.64
C LEU A 175 -2.09 -21.49 8.11
N ALA A 176 -1.18 -20.62 8.56
CA ALA A 176 0.23 -20.62 8.17
C ALA A 176 1.08 -21.71 8.86
N GLU A 177 0.66 -22.21 10.02
CA GLU A 177 1.43 -23.17 10.83
C GLU A 177 1.91 -24.43 10.08
N PRO A 178 1.07 -25.13 9.30
CA PRO A 178 1.48 -26.32 8.58
C PRO A 178 2.47 -26.06 7.45
N HIS A 179 2.68 -24.78 7.09
CA HIS A 179 3.48 -24.34 5.95
C HIS A 179 4.68 -23.50 6.37
N ARG A 180 5.05 -23.53 7.66
CA ARG A 180 6.11 -22.70 8.24
C ARG A 180 7.42 -22.75 7.46
N ASP A 181 7.83 -23.93 7.04
CA ASP A 181 9.11 -24.14 6.36
C ASP A 181 9.06 -23.59 4.92
N GLU A 182 7.92 -23.77 4.25
CA GLU A 182 7.71 -23.29 2.88
C GLU A 182 7.51 -21.78 2.82
N LEU A 183 6.87 -21.19 3.83
CA LEU A 183 6.66 -19.74 3.93
C LEU A 183 7.93 -18.98 4.34
N HIS A 184 8.86 -19.64 5.04
CA HIS A 184 10.09 -19.00 5.52
C HIS A 184 10.94 -18.50 4.35
N GLY A 185 11.27 -17.21 4.37
CA GLY A 185 12.06 -16.53 3.35
C GLY A 185 11.26 -16.09 2.11
N LEU A 186 9.99 -16.49 1.95
CA LEU A 186 9.15 -15.98 0.87
C LEU A 186 8.91 -14.49 1.07
N GLY A 187 9.37 -13.66 0.13
CA GLY A 187 9.24 -12.21 0.24
C GLY A 187 9.98 -11.59 1.45
N GLY A 188 10.90 -12.33 2.09
CA GLY A 188 11.51 -11.92 3.36
C GLY A 188 10.66 -12.18 4.60
N PHE A 189 9.61 -13.01 4.47
CA PHE A 189 8.79 -13.45 5.59
C PHE A 189 9.61 -14.33 6.55
N GLU A 190 9.57 -14.00 7.83
CA GLU A 190 10.22 -14.79 8.88
C GLU A 190 9.16 -15.68 9.54
N SER A 191 9.38 -16.99 9.58
CA SER A 191 8.46 -17.95 10.21
C SER A 191 8.19 -17.67 11.70
N GLY A 192 9.08 -16.92 12.36
CA GLY A 192 8.85 -16.41 13.72
C GLY A 192 7.70 -15.41 13.84
N HIS A 193 7.27 -14.77 12.74
CA HIS A 193 6.08 -13.91 12.73
C HIS A 193 4.79 -14.68 13.05
N ILE A 194 4.74 -15.98 12.78
CA ILE A 194 3.57 -16.83 13.11
C ILE A 194 3.45 -16.96 14.63
N ASP A 195 4.56 -17.23 15.32
CA ASP A 195 4.58 -17.29 16.80
C ASP A 195 4.31 -15.92 17.43
N GLU A 196 4.81 -14.87 16.78
CA GLU A 196 4.58 -13.50 17.22
C GLU A 196 3.11 -13.09 17.07
N ALA A 197 2.44 -13.50 15.99
CA ALA A 197 1.03 -13.25 15.77
C ALA A 197 0.17 -13.84 16.88
N HIS A 198 0.45 -15.08 17.28
CA HIS A 198 -0.17 -15.73 18.45
C HIS A 198 0.06 -14.95 19.75
N ALA A 199 1.30 -14.52 19.99
CA ALA A 199 1.65 -13.75 21.18
C ALA A 199 0.95 -12.38 21.21
N ILE A 200 0.84 -11.70 20.07
CA ILE A 200 0.13 -10.43 19.95
C ILE A 200 -1.39 -10.62 20.07
N ALA A 201 -1.96 -11.66 19.48
CA ALA A 201 -3.38 -12.00 19.65
C ALA A 201 -3.74 -12.21 21.13
N ALA A 202 -2.92 -12.96 21.86
CA ALA A 202 -3.07 -13.11 23.31
C ALA A 202 -2.95 -11.77 24.05
N ALA A 203 -1.95 -10.95 23.71
CA ALA A 203 -1.75 -9.63 24.33
C ALA A 203 -2.89 -8.63 24.04
N LEU A 204 -3.56 -8.76 22.89
CA LEU A 204 -4.74 -7.97 22.53
C LEU A 204 -5.98 -8.40 23.33
N ARG A 205 -6.14 -9.71 23.58
CA ARG A 205 -7.25 -10.28 24.38
C ARG A 205 -7.08 -10.02 25.89
N ASP A 206 -5.85 -10.04 26.40
CA ASP A 206 -5.53 -9.81 27.82
C ASP A 206 -5.70 -8.35 28.27
N LYS A 207 -5.82 -7.40 27.32
CA LYS A 207 -6.10 -6.01 27.63
C LYS A 207 -7.62 -5.78 27.58
N PRO A 208 -8.31 -5.49 28.71
CA PRO A 208 -9.69 -5.01 28.64
C PRO A 208 -9.70 -3.75 27.79
N ALA A 209 -10.73 -3.54 26.98
CA ALA A 209 -10.93 -2.42 26.05
C ALA A 209 -10.65 -1.06 26.71
N SER A 210 -9.37 -0.72 26.82
CA SER A 210 -8.87 0.52 27.37
C SER A 210 -8.83 1.46 26.19
N ILE A 211 -9.84 2.32 26.18
CA ILE A 211 -10.05 3.43 25.26
C ILE A 211 -8.72 4.13 24.97
N ALA A 212 -8.19 3.89 23.76
CA ALA A 212 -7.88 4.91 22.75
C ALA A 212 -7.40 6.27 23.27
N ALA A 213 -6.37 6.31 24.10
CA ALA A 213 -5.79 7.56 24.57
C ALA A 213 -4.27 7.45 24.67
N LEU A 214 -3.59 7.21 23.55
CA LEU A 214 -2.17 7.52 23.31
C LEU A 214 -1.86 7.21 21.83
N ALA A 215 -1.73 8.24 20.99
CA ALA A 215 -0.81 8.32 19.81
C ALA A 215 -1.30 9.30 18.71
N GLY A 216 -1.57 10.56 19.05
CA GLY A 216 -1.85 11.61 18.06
C GLY A 216 -0.81 11.67 16.93
N PRO A 217 0.51 11.63 17.22
CA PRO A 217 1.54 11.66 16.18
C PRO A 217 1.61 10.41 15.30
N ALA A 218 1.36 9.21 15.84
CA ALA A 218 1.39 7.98 15.04
C ALA A 218 0.15 7.87 14.14
N ARG A 219 -1.02 8.29 14.65
CA ARG A 219 -2.26 8.37 13.87
C ARG A 219 -2.14 9.35 12.71
N SER A 220 -1.65 10.57 12.95
CA SER A 220 -1.42 11.52 11.87
C SER A 220 -0.37 11.04 10.85
N ALA A 221 0.65 10.28 11.30
CA ALA A 221 1.67 9.73 10.41
C ALA A 221 1.14 8.59 9.53
N ILE A 222 0.30 7.69 10.07
CA ILE A 222 -0.31 6.61 9.29
C ILE A 222 -1.39 7.12 8.33
N ASP A 223 -2.18 8.11 8.75
CA ASP A 223 -3.19 8.74 7.88
C ASP A 223 -2.52 9.42 6.67
N LEU A 224 -1.42 10.16 6.91
CA LEU A 224 -0.64 10.76 5.83
C LEU A 224 -0.04 9.71 4.89
N ARG A 225 0.53 8.62 5.44
CA ARG A 225 1.06 7.50 4.64
C ARG A 225 -0.01 6.93 3.72
N ASN A 226 -1.21 6.66 4.25
CA ASN A 226 -2.30 6.04 3.50
C ASN A 226 -2.82 6.95 2.38
N ARG A 227 -2.99 8.25 2.64
CA ARG A 227 -3.40 9.21 1.61
C ARG A 227 -2.39 9.29 0.48
N LEU A 228 -1.10 9.37 0.79
CA LEU A 228 -0.05 9.41 -0.23
C LEU A 228 0.04 8.10 -1.03
N ALA A 229 -0.17 6.95 -0.40
CA ALA A 229 -0.22 5.67 -1.08
C ALA A 229 -1.43 5.57 -2.03
N GLY A 230 -2.62 6.03 -1.60
CA GLY A 230 -3.80 6.09 -2.46
C GLY A 230 -3.60 7.03 -3.66
N MET A 231 -3.03 8.21 -3.44
CA MET A 231 -2.69 9.15 -4.53
C MET A 231 -1.67 8.57 -5.51
N LEU A 232 -0.70 7.78 -5.03
CA LEU A 232 0.27 7.10 -5.88
C LEU A 232 -0.43 6.05 -6.76
N LEU A 233 -1.30 5.24 -6.17
CA LEU A 233 -2.09 4.23 -6.88
C LEU A 233 -2.99 4.87 -7.96
N ASP A 234 -3.72 5.92 -7.61
CA ASP A 234 -4.53 6.66 -8.57
C ASP A 234 -3.68 7.22 -9.72
N ARG A 235 -2.48 7.72 -9.41
CA ARG A 235 -1.61 8.30 -10.43
C ARG A 235 -1.03 7.25 -11.36
N MET A 236 -0.77 6.05 -10.86
CA MET A 236 -0.34 4.90 -11.66
C MET A 236 -1.47 4.38 -12.57
N ASN A 237 -2.73 4.51 -12.15
CA ASN A 237 -3.91 4.08 -12.88
C ASN A 237 -4.48 5.12 -13.88
N ALA A 238 -3.80 6.27 -14.05
CA ALA A 238 -4.28 7.42 -14.83
C ALA A 238 -4.14 7.29 -16.35
#